data_AF-A0A915M2Q7-F1
#
_entry.id   AF-A0A915M2Q7-F1
#
_cell.length_a   1.000
_cell.length_b   1.000
_cell.length_c   1.000
_cell.angle_alpha   90.00
_cell.angle_beta   90.00
_cell.angle_gamma   90.00
#
_symmetry.space_group_name_H-M   'P 1'
#
loop_
_entity.id
_entity.type
_entity.pdbx_description
1 polymer ?
#
loop_
_entity_poly.entity_id
_entity_poly.type
_entity_poly.pdbx_seq_one_letter_code
_entity_poly.pdbx_strand_id
1 'polypeptide(L)'
;MIGNNYLGIRSCGNCLQQYSRTMYVNRLTVENLAAGQFIVGVNNNTNFKDKAYLTNIHILGSTADQVYPCKVFDGNNNGGNPKVLTPEKTKGDGKYCIFEETDIHINS
;
A
#
# COMPACT_ATOMS: atom_id res chain seq x y z
N MET A 1 18.89 -4.57 14.73
CA MET A 1 18.02 -4.71 13.54
C MET A 1 16.62 -4.28 13.95
N ILE A 2 16.23 -3.05 13.62
CA ILE A 2 14.89 -2.54 13.95
C ILE A 2 13.94 -3.23 12.98
N GLY A 3 13.05 -4.07 13.52
CA GLY A 3 12.10 -4.84 12.73
C GLY A 3 11.30 -3.92 11.82
N ASN A 4 11.14 -4.34 10.57
CA ASN A 4 10.29 -3.70 9.56
C ASN A 4 8.84 -3.67 10.04
N ASN A 5 8.48 -2.68 10.85
CA ASN A 5 7.09 -2.44 11.23
C ASN A 5 6.38 -1.93 9.98
N TYR A 6 5.52 -2.75 9.37
CA TYR A 6 4.69 -2.32 8.25
C TYR A 6 3.49 -1.58 8.83
N LEU A 7 3.55 -0.25 8.90
CA LEU A 7 2.43 0.59 9.34
C LEU A 7 1.57 0.93 8.12
N GLY A 8 0.44 0.23 7.97
CA GLY A 8 -0.50 0.47 6.86
C GLY A 8 -1.67 -0.51 6.81
N ILE A 9 -2.64 -0.23 5.97
CA ILE A 9 -3.76 -1.11 5.66
C ILE A 9 -3.26 -2.19 4.69
N ARG A 10 -3.20 -3.44 5.16
CA ARG A 10 -2.63 -4.54 4.37
C ARG A 10 -3.66 -5.64 4.11
N SER A 11 -3.93 -5.88 2.82
CA SER A 11 -4.60 -7.11 2.39
C SER A 11 -3.75 -8.32 2.78
N CYS A 12 -4.32 -9.34 3.42
CA CYS A 12 -3.50 -10.48 3.84
C CYS A 12 -2.79 -11.11 2.64
N GLY A 13 -1.47 -11.23 2.70
CA GLY A 13 -0.68 -11.71 1.56
C GLY A 13 -0.30 -13.19 1.62
N ASN A 14 -0.46 -13.85 2.77
CA ASN A 14 -0.06 -15.25 2.98
C ASN A 14 -1.04 -16.05 3.84
N CYS A 15 -2.29 -15.58 3.97
CA CYS A 15 -3.35 -16.32 4.65
C CYS A 15 -3.63 -17.63 3.90
N LEU A 16 -3.94 -18.70 4.63
CA LEU A 16 -4.29 -20.01 4.05
C LEU A 16 -5.50 -19.91 3.12
N GLN A 17 -6.48 -19.08 3.51
CA GLN A 17 -7.61 -18.70 2.67
C GLN A 17 -7.48 -17.23 2.28
N GLN A 18 -7.64 -16.97 0.99
CA GLN A 18 -7.45 -15.66 0.40
C GLN A 18 -8.75 -15.19 -0.28
N TYR A 19 -8.89 -13.89 -0.40
CA TYR A 19 -10.09 -13.24 -0.95
C TYR A 19 -9.68 -12.00 -1.72
N SER A 20 -10.51 -11.61 -2.70
CA SER A 20 -10.38 -10.31 -3.36
C SER A 20 -10.84 -9.24 -2.40
N ARG A 21 -10.00 -8.25 -2.14
CA ARG A 21 -10.28 -7.13 -1.23
C ARG A 21 -10.26 -5.82 -1.98
N THR A 22 -11.31 -5.03 -1.81
CA THR A 22 -11.33 -3.65 -2.30
C THR A 22 -11.28 -2.71 -1.10
N MET A 23 -10.34 -1.79 -1.12
CA MET A 23 -10.10 -0.80 -0.07
C MET A 23 -10.36 0.57 -0.67
N TYR A 24 -11.21 1.36 -0.02
CA TYR A 24 -11.43 2.76 -0.33
C TYR A 24 -10.89 3.57 0.85
N VAL A 25 -9.82 4.32 0.61
CA VAL A 25 -9.17 5.17 1.61
C VAL A 25 -9.34 6.61 1.17
N ASN A 26 -10.03 7.39 1.99
CA ASN A 26 -10.36 8.77 1.70
C ASN A 26 -10.04 9.64 2.92
N ARG A 27 -9.35 10.77 2.72
CA ARG A 27 -9.04 11.74 3.79
C ARG A 27 -8.31 11.12 4.97
N LEU A 28 -7.25 10.36 4.68
CA LEU A 28 -6.37 9.79 5.69
C LEU A 28 -5.12 10.65 5.84
N THR A 29 -4.79 11.02 7.08
CA THR A 29 -3.49 11.60 7.44
C THR A 29 -2.65 10.54 8.14
N VAL A 30 -1.43 10.33 7.66
CA VAL A 30 -0.42 9.47 8.29
C VAL A 30 0.80 10.30 8.64
N GLU A 31 1.39 10.01 9.80
CA GLU A 31 2.55 10.75 10.31
C GLU A 31 3.66 9.79 10.70
N ASN A 32 4.91 10.25 10.61
CA ASN A 32 6.09 9.56 11.16
C ASN A 32 6.34 8.17 10.56
N LEU A 33 5.92 7.95 9.31
CA LEU A 33 6.30 6.77 8.55
C LEU A 33 7.77 6.85 8.12
N ALA A 34 8.52 5.79 8.38
CA ALA A 34 9.92 5.65 8.00
C ALA A 34 10.07 5.46 6.48
N ALA A 35 11.25 5.82 5.97
CA ALA A 35 11.63 5.63 4.58
C ALA A 35 11.36 4.19 4.11
N GLY A 36 10.69 4.06 2.97
CA GLY A 36 10.35 2.76 2.38
C GLY A 36 9.12 2.08 2.96
N GLN A 37 8.46 2.62 3.99
CA GLN A 37 7.15 2.13 4.43
C GLN A 37 6.04 2.47 3.43
N PHE A 38 4.83 1.95 3.66
CA PHE A 38 3.70 2.16 2.77
C PHE A 38 2.38 2.28 3.51
N ILE A 39 1.41 2.99 2.91
CA ILE A 39 0.09 3.19 3.51
C ILE A 39 -0.84 2.02 3.21
N VAL A 40 -0.91 1.60 1.94
CA VAL A 40 -1.78 0.49 1.51
C VAL A 40 -0.99 -0.60 0.80
N GLY A 41 -1.26 -1.86 1.14
CA GLY A 41 -0.67 -3.02 0.46
C GLY A 41 -1.71 -3.93 -0.15
N VAL A 42 -1.67 -4.11 -1.47
CA VAL A 42 -2.58 -4.95 -2.27
C VAL A 42 -1.87 -6.17 -2.86
N ASN A 43 -2.59 -7.26 -3.12
CA ASN A 43 -2.04 -8.41 -3.83
C ASN A 43 -2.45 -8.41 -5.31
N ASN A 44 -1.54 -8.77 -6.22
CA ASN A 44 -1.84 -8.81 -7.67
C ASN A 44 -2.31 -10.18 -8.20
N ASN A 45 -2.17 -11.22 -7.39
CA ASN A 45 -2.33 -12.63 -7.75
C ASN A 45 -3.69 -12.94 -8.39
N THR A 46 -3.67 -13.92 -9.31
CA THR A 46 -4.73 -14.41 -10.22
C THR A 46 -6.11 -14.69 -9.61
N ASN A 47 -6.23 -14.93 -8.31
CA ASN A 47 -7.53 -15.18 -7.66
C ASN A 47 -8.11 -13.94 -6.94
N PHE A 48 -7.31 -12.90 -6.69
CA PHE A 48 -7.58 -11.88 -5.67
C PHE A 48 -7.18 -10.49 -6.16
N LYS A 49 -7.87 -10.00 -7.19
CA LYS A 49 -7.62 -8.71 -7.86
C LYS A 49 -7.89 -7.55 -6.91
N ASP A 50 -7.04 -7.41 -5.91
CA ASP A 50 -7.19 -6.42 -4.86
C ASP A 50 -7.11 -5.04 -5.50
N LYS A 51 -7.93 -4.14 -4.99
CA LYS A 51 -7.93 -2.76 -5.43
C LYS A 51 -7.85 -1.85 -4.23
N ALA A 52 -6.99 -0.86 -4.32
CA ALA A 52 -6.90 0.24 -3.38
C ALA A 52 -7.21 1.53 -4.13
N TYR A 53 -8.27 2.19 -3.74
CA TYR A 53 -8.62 3.52 -4.19
C TYR A 53 -8.18 4.50 -3.11
N LEU A 54 -7.24 5.38 -3.43
CA LEU A 54 -6.71 6.37 -2.49
C LEU A 54 -7.11 7.75 -2.98
N THR A 55 -7.67 8.56 -2.07
CA THR A 55 -8.13 9.93 -2.35
C THR A 55 -7.80 10.83 -1.17
N ASN A 56 -7.25 12.01 -1.44
CA ASN A 56 -6.91 13.02 -0.43
C ASN A 56 -6.11 12.43 0.76
N ILE A 57 -4.97 11.82 0.47
CA ILE A 57 -4.09 11.18 1.44
C ILE A 57 -2.95 12.12 1.80
N HIS A 58 -2.78 12.39 3.10
CA HIS A 58 -1.75 13.28 3.61
C HIS A 58 -0.65 12.48 4.31
N ILE A 59 0.59 12.65 3.86
CA ILE A 59 1.77 12.00 4.45
C ILE A 59 2.63 13.09 5.06
N LEU A 60 2.76 13.08 6.38
CA LEU A 60 3.48 14.09 7.14
C LEU A 60 4.75 13.52 7.78
N GLY A 61 5.79 14.35 7.84
CA GLY A 61 7.05 14.06 8.51
C GLY A 61 8.28 14.27 7.62
N SER A 62 9.45 14.16 8.24
CA SER A 62 10.75 14.39 7.58
C SER A 62 11.10 13.35 6.52
N THR A 63 10.46 12.17 6.56
CA THR A 63 10.63 11.08 5.59
C THR A 63 9.40 10.86 4.71
N ALA A 64 8.44 11.78 4.71
CA ALA A 64 7.17 11.64 3.99
C ALA A 64 7.37 11.40 2.48
N ASP A 65 8.37 12.07 1.90
CA ASP A 65 8.75 11.92 0.49
C ASP A 65 9.40 10.56 0.17
N GLN A 66 9.69 9.72 1.15
CA GLN A 66 10.29 8.39 0.98
C GLN A 66 9.31 7.25 1.27
N VAL A 67 8.05 7.59 1.57
CA VAL A 67 6.96 6.64 1.81
C VAL A 67 6.22 6.37 0.50
N TYR A 68 5.69 5.16 0.38
CA TYR A 68 4.88 4.74 -0.77
C TYR A 68 3.38 4.77 -0.41
N PRO A 69 2.54 5.54 -1.10
CA PRO A 69 1.09 5.46 -0.87
C PRO A 69 0.55 4.04 -1.03
N CYS A 70 1.02 3.30 -2.04
CA CYS A 70 0.54 1.96 -2.30
C CYS A 70 1.68 1.02 -2.74
N LYS A 71 1.67 -0.22 -2.26
CA LYS A 71 2.56 -1.28 -2.75
C LYS A 71 1.75 -2.48 -3.22
N VAL A 72 2.16 -3.02 -4.36
CA VAL A 72 1.63 -4.24 -4.93
C VAL A 72 2.53 -5.41 -4.57
N PHE A 73 1.91 -6.49 -4.08
CA PHE A 73 2.60 -7.69 -3.61
C PHE A 73 2.18 -8.93 -4.41
N ASP A 74 3.09 -9.89 -4.50
CA ASP A 74 2.80 -11.25 -4.94
C ASP A 74 2.25 -12.06 -3.76
N GLY A 75 0.92 -12.02 -3.60
CA GLY A 75 0.21 -12.76 -2.56
C GLY A 75 0.17 -14.26 -2.86
N ASN A 76 0.21 -15.09 -1.81
CA ASN A 76 0.15 -16.54 -1.87
C ASN A 76 -0.77 -17.12 -0.79
N ASN A 77 -0.98 -18.43 -0.85
CA ASN A 77 -1.75 -19.23 0.12
C ASN A 77 -0.92 -20.36 0.76
N ASN A 78 0.41 -20.35 0.58
CA ASN A 78 1.32 -21.38 1.11
C ASN A 78 2.01 -20.94 2.41
N GLY A 79 1.65 -19.78 2.96
CA GLY A 79 2.25 -19.21 4.17
C GLY A 79 3.57 -18.48 3.94
N GLY A 80 4.12 -18.50 2.73
CA GLY A 80 5.36 -17.81 2.38
C GLY A 80 5.23 -16.29 2.47
N ASN A 81 6.33 -15.59 2.77
CA ASN A 81 6.29 -14.13 2.81
C ASN A 81 6.05 -13.54 1.40
N PRO A 82 5.02 -12.69 1.22
CA PRO A 82 4.73 -12.05 -0.06
C PRO A 82 5.87 -11.13 -0.49
N LYS A 83 6.24 -11.19 -1.76
CA LYS A 83 7.25 -10.28 -2.33
C LYS A 83 6.61 -8.98 -2.78
N VAL A 84 7.31 -7.87 -2.62
CA VAL A 84 6.92 -6.61 -3.28
C VAL A 84 7.20 -6.76 -4.77
N LEU A 85 6.22 -6.41 -5.60
CA LEU A 85 6.35 -6.37 -7.06
C LEU A 85 6.55 -4.95 -7.54
N THR A 86 5.65 -4.04 -7.15
CA THR A 86 5.75 -2.62 -7.50
C THR A 86 5.48 -1.76 -6.27
N PRO A 87 6.34 -0.76 -6.00
CA PRO A 87 6.06 0.28 -5.02
C PRO A 87 5.61 1.56 -5.72
N GLU A 88 4.33 1.90 -5.62
CA GLU A 88 3.74 3.08 -6.25
C GLU A 88 3.96 4.32 -5.38
N LYS A 89 4.47 5.39 -5.99
CA LYS A 89 4.88 6.61 -5.28
C LYS A 89 4.07 7.84 -5.68
N THR A 90 4.23 8.29 -6.93
CA THR A 90 3.61 9.52 -7.43
C THR A 90 2.23 9.26 -8.02
N LYS A 91 2.03 8.11 -8.66
CA LYS A 91 0.77 7.71 -9.29
C LYS A 91 0.58 6.22 -9.10
N GLY A 92 -0.67 5.78 -9.01
CA GLY A 92 -1.01 4.36 -8.99
C GLY A 92 -0.94 3.70 -10.37
N ASP A 93 -0.84 2.37 -10.41
CA ASP A 93 -0.84 1.59 -11.64
C ASP A 93 -2.19 1.56 -12.39
N GLY A 94 -3.25 2.15 -11.80
CA GLY A 94 -4.60 2.22 -12.36
C GLY A 94 -5.36 0.89 -12.35
N LYS A 95 -4.76 -0.17 -11.81
CA LYS A 95 -5.33 -1.53 -11.80
C LYS A 95 -5.51 -2.08 -10.38
N TYR A 96 -4.46 -2.03 -9.57
CA TYR A 96 -4.42 -2.51 -8.19
C TYR A 96 -4.30 -1.33 -7.22
N CYS A 97 -3.48 -0.34 -7.55
CA CYS A 97 -3.35 0.92 -6.83
C CYS A 97 -3.93 2.03 -7.71
N ILE A 98 -5.01 2.66 -7.26
CA ILE A 98 -5.82 3.57 -8.06
C ILE A 98 -5.84 4.92 -7.36
N PHE A 99 -4.97 5.81 -7.84
CA PHE A 99 -4.84 7.20 -7.39
C PHE A 99 -4.03 7.99 -8.40
N GLU A 100 -4.26 9.30 -8.44
CA GLU A 100 -3.48 10.26 -9.21
C GLU A 100 -2.55 11.06 -8.28
N GLU A 101 -1.60 11.81 -8.86
CA GLU A 101 -0.65 12.62 -8.09
C GLU A 101 -1.36 13.63 -7.17
N THR A 102 -2.49 14.18 -7.63
CA THR A 102 -3.30 15.13 -6.86
C THR A 102 -4.00 14.52 -5.65
N ASP A 103 -4.07 13.20 -5.55
CA ASP A 103 -4.66 12.51 -4.40
C ASP A 103 -3.67 12.34 -3.24
N ILE A 104 -2.37 12.60 -3.46
CA ILE A 104 -1.31 12.39 -2.49
C ILE A 104 -0.66 13.72 -2.13
N HIS A 105 -0.71 14.06 -0.86
CA HIS A 105 -0.21 15.31 -0.30
C HIS A 105 0.97 15.03 0.62
N ILE A 106 2.13 15.61 0.32
CA ILE A 106 3.34 15.43 1.11
C ILE A 106 3.58 16.70 1.93
N ASN A 107 3.56 16.58 3.25
CA ASN A 107 3.73 17.69 4.20
C ASN A 107 2.74 18.87 3.98
N SER A 108 1.53 18.54 3.52
CA SER A 108 0.40 19.45 3.33
C SER A 108 -0.88 18.67 3.52
#